data_AF-A0A432RE62-F1
#
_entry.id   AF-A0A432RE62-F1
#
_cell.length_a   1.000
_cell.length_b   1.000
_cell.length_c   1.000
_cell.angle_alpha   90.00
_cell.angle_beta   90.00
_cell.angle_gamma   90.00
#
_symmetry.space_group_name_H-M   'P 1'
#
loop_
_entity.id
_entity.type
_entity.pdbx_description
1 polymer ?
#
loop_
_entity_poly.entity_id
_entity_poly.type
_entity_poly.pdbx_seq_one_letter_code
_entity_poly.pdbx_strand_id
1 'polypeptide(L)'
;MFIGVHRGIIKRDSQERRPIGQRLAAIITQFNLILQIFDVIPIQNATETHWSTELAQAIKSPAELMPLLGLSSTSLPQAEQAMASFRMLVPRPFVARMEYGNPNDPLLKQVLADDIEMLPVSGYSKDPLDEGEHNPQKAIVHKYERRVLVITTGSCAVNCRYCFRRHFPYGDNQLAQKEWDSIIEYIQQHPKVNEVILSGGDPLMLKDSQLSKHILRLNELPQLKRLRIHSRLPIVIPSRINEELLSWVKVSRLDIVLVLHSNHANEIDAAIAEKVTQLKAHGVTVLNQGVLLRNVNDSVTAQVELSEKLFDAGILPYYMFTFDPIEGGAHFDIPIAEAQSLMGQVAKYLPGYLMPRLAKEIPGEPAKTVLAPTFTPDA
;
A
#
# COMPACT_ATOMS: atom_id res chain seq x y z
N MET A 1 -93.63 16.72 -10.46
CA MET A 1 -94.09 16.85 -9.06
C MET A 1 -92.98 17.57 -8.31
N PHE A 2 -93.02 18.90 -8.29
CA PHE A 2 -93.50 19.73 -7.16
C PHE A 2 -92.50 19.70 -5.98
N ILE A 3 -91.98 20.75 -5.36
CA ILE A 3 -92.08 22.24 -5.32
C ILE A 3 -90.72 22.65 -4.68
N GLY A 4 -90.02 23.72 -5.10
CA GLY A 4 -90.11 25.06 -4.49
C GLY A 4 -89.92 25.07 -2.96
N VAL A 5 -89.13 25.93 -2.33
CA VAL A 5 -89.46 27.34 -1.97
C VAL A 5 -88.28 27.78 -1.07
N HIS A 6 -87.48 28.80 -1.43
CA HIS A 6 -87.57 30.20 -0.94
C HIS A 6 -87.35 30.32 0.60
N ARG A 7 -86.65 31.30 1.19
CA ARG A 7 -86.09 32.60 0.81
C ARG A 7 -85.28 33.08 2.04
N GLY A 8 -84.26 33.92 1.85
CA GLY A 8 -83.62 34.63 2.96
C GLY A 8 -82.49 35.55 2.52
N ILE A 9 -82.83 36.76 2.10
CA ILE A 9 -81.90 37.84 1.75
C ILE A 9 -81.41 38.49 3.04
N ILE A 10 -80.10 38.61 3.26
CA ILE A 10 -79.49 39.76 3.95
C ILE A 10 -78.18 40.14 3.24
N LYS A 11 -78.09 41.42 2.88
CA LYS A 11 -76.95 42.10 2.27
C LYS A 11 -75.82 42.31 3.29
N ARG A 12 -74.60 42.15 2.77
CA ARG A 12 -73.33 42.85 3.10
C ARG A 12 -73.06 43.19 4.57
N ASP A 13 -71.98 42.63 5.09
CA ASP A 13 -70.97 43.49 5.69
C ASP A 13 -69.56 43.12 5.25
N SER A 14 -68.79 44.15 4.98
CA SER A 14 -67.47 44.16 4.38
C SER A 14 -66.42 44.26 5.48
N GLN A 15 -65.74 43.16 5.80
CA GLN A 15 -64.45 43.22 6.52
C GLN A 15 -63.47 42.15 5.99
N GLU A 16 -62.46 42.67 5.30
CA GLU A 16 -61.07 42.19 5.25
C GLU A 16 -60.81 40.67 5.19
N ARG A 17 -60.82 40.12 3.97
CA ARG A 17 -60.00 38.95 3.64
C ARG A 17 -58.54 39.38 3.56
N ARG A 18 -57.75 39.12 4.61
CA ARG A 18 -56.28 39.16 4.51
C ARG A 18 -55.81 38.05 3.56
N PRO A 19 -54.99 38.33 2.55
CA PRO A 19 -54.53 37.31 1.62
C PRO A 19 -53.59 36.33 2.31
N ILE A 20 -53.72 35.06 1.95
CA ILE A 20 -52.95 33.88 2.38
C ILE A 20 -51.41 34.08 2.27
N GLY A 21 -50.94 35.10 1.56
CA GLY A 21 -49.53 35.46 1.45
C GLY A 21 -48.86 35.97 2.74
N GLN A 22 -49.60 36.46 3.74
CA GLN A 22 -49.00 36.99 4.98
C GLN A 22 -48.68 35.93 6.05
N ARG A 23 -49.19 34.69 5.91
CA ARG A 23 -48.79 33.56 6.80
C ARG A 23 -47.57 32.79 6.31
N LEU A 24 -47.18 32.93 5.04
CA LEU A 24 -45.96 32.35 4.48
C LEU A 24 -44.72 33.21 4.74
N ALA A 25 -44.87 34.54 4.80
CA ALA A 25 -43.75 35.45 5.09
C ALA A 25 -43.18 35.26 6.51
N ALA A 26 -44.02 35.01 7.52
CA ALA A 26 -43.55 34.81 8.90
C ALA A 26 -42.81 33.48 9.11
N ILE A 27 -43.15 32.43 8.35
CA ILE A 27 -42.47 31.13 8.40
C ILE A 27 -41.11 31.19 7.68
N ILE A 28 -41.01 31.98 6.60
CA ILE A 28 -39.75 32.18 5.86
C ILE A 28 -38.75 33.02 6.67
N THR A 29 -39.21 34.03 7.44
CA THR A 29 -38.30 34.81 8.30
C THR A 29 -37.79 34.03 9.51
N GLN A 30 -38.57 33.06 10.02
CA GLN A 30 -38.15 32.22 11.15
C GLN A 30 -37.22 31.07 10.72
N PHE A 31 -37.28 30.64 9.45
CA PHE A 31 -36.31 29.71 8.85
C PHE A 31 -34.97 30.41 8.52
N ASN A 32 -35.00 31.67 8.08
CA ASN A 32 -33.78 32.43 7.78
C ASN A 32 -33.03 32.90 9.04
N LEU A 33 -33.67 32.95 10.22
CA LEU A 33 -32.97 33.23 11.48
C LEU A 33 -32.27 31.97 12.05
N ILE A 34 -32.75 30.77 11.73
CA ILE A 34 -32.12 29.50 12.13
C ILE A 34 -30.89 29.20 11.23
N LEU A 35 -30.89 29.67 9.98
CA LEU A 35 -29.74 29.53 9.07
C LEU A 35 -28.64 30.57 9.30
N GLN A 36 -28.86 31.58 10.14
CA GLN A 36 -27.84 32.58 10.53
C GLN A 36 -27.21 32.31 11.91
N ILE A 37 -27.59 31.23 12.61
CA ILE A 37 -26.99 30.81 13.89
C ILE A 37 -26.07 29.59 13.72
N PHE A 38 -26.03 29.00 12.53
CA PHE A 38 -24.90 28.16 12.12
C PHE A 38 -23.88 29.06 11.45
N ASP A 39 -23.24 29.90 12.25
CA ASP A 39 -21.88 30.31 11.92
C ASP A 39 -21.14 29.02 11.57
N VAL A 40 -20.71 28.99 10.31
CA VAL A 40 -19.80 28.00 9.76
C VAL A 40 -18.57 28.08 10.65
N ILE A 41 -18.56 27.33 11.74
CA ILE A 41 -17.31 26.87 12.34
C ILE A 41 -16.64 26.19 11.15
N PRO A 42 -15.52 26.71 10.62
CA PRO A 42 -14.74 25.88 9.72
C PRO A 42 -14.48 24.64 10.55
N ILE A 43 -15.06 23.50 10.15
CA ILE A 43 -14.50 22.22 10.52
C ILE A 43 -13.04 22.43 10.11
N GLN A 44 -12.17 22.62 11.11
CA GLN A 44 -10.76 22.60 10.87
C GLN A 44 -10.59 21.24 10.24
N ASN A 45 -10.42 21.20 8.91
CA ASN A 45 -9.90 20.03 8.24
C ASN A 45 -8.71 19.68 9.11
N ALA A 46 -8.80 18.58 9.85
CA ALA A 46 -7.68 18.09 10.62
C ALA A 46 -6.55 18.06 9.60
N THR A 47 -5.58 18.96 9.74
CA THR A 47 -4.51 19.10 8.77
C THR A 47 -3.93 17.71 8.64
N GLU A 48 -4.09 17.08 7.46
CA GLU A 48 -3.61 15.72 7.23
C GLU A 48 -2.17 15.69 7.75
N THR A 49 -1.91 14.78 8.69
CA THR A 49 -0.59 14.71 9.31
C THR A 49 0.41 14.37 8.22
N HIS A 50 1.44 15.21 8.05
CA HIS A 50 2.43 14.97 7.02
C HIS A 50 3.13 13.62 7.24
N TRP A 51 3.36 12.84 6.18
CA TRP A 51 3.88 11.48 6.25
C TRP A 51 5.18 11.34 7.06
N SER A 52 6.03 12.37 7.05
CA SER A 52 7.27 12.39 7.83
C SER A 52 7.02 12.42 9.33
N THR A 53 5.93 13.05 9.77
CA THR A 53 5.50 13.08 11.16
C THR A 53 4.95 11.71 11.58
N GLU A 54 4.13 11.08 10.74
CA GLU A 54 3.64 9.72 10.99
C GLU A 54 4.78 8.70 11.07
N LEU A 55 5.79 8.85 10.21
CA LEU A 55 7.01 8.06 10.25
C LEU A 55 7.82 8.30 11.54
N ALA A 56 7.97 9.56 11.96
CA ALA A 56 8.68 9.89 13.19
C ALA A 56 8.00 9.31 14.44
N GLN A 57 6.67 9.20 14.40
CA GLN A 57 5.81 8.65 15.46
C GLN A 57 5.58 7.13 15.34
N ALA A 58 6.25 6.45 14.40
CA ALA A 58 6.15 5.02 14.25
C ALA A 58 6.57 4.28 15.53
N ILE A 59 5.83 3.22 15.84
CA ILE A 59 5.99 2.39 17.02
C ILE A 59 7.21 1.49 16.85
N LYS A 60 8.06 1.42 17.87
CA LYS A 60 9.37 0.74 17.82
C LYS A 60 9.54 -0.38 18.84
N SER A 61 8.56 -0.58 19.72
CA SER A 61 8.62 -1.63 20.74
C SER A 61 7.27 -2.34 20.94
N PRO A 62 7.26 -3.66 21.21
CA PRO A 62 6.06 -4.39 21.60
C PRO A 62 5.40 -3.81 22.86
N ALA A 63 6.20 -3.26 23.78
CA ALA A 63 5.69 -2.58 24.98
C ALA A 63 4.77 -1.41 24.64
N GLU A 64 5.01 -0.72 23.51
CA GLU A 64 4.12 0.32 22.99
C GLU A 64 3.00 -0.26 22.10
N LEU A 65 3.28 -1.29 21.30
CA LEU A 65 2.31 -1.88 20.36
C LEU A 65 1.20 -2.68 21.05
N MET A 66 1.55 -3.57 21.98
CA MET A 66 0.60 -4.52 22.58
C MET A 66 -0.57 -3.82 23.30
N PRO A 67 -0.37 -2.76 24.10
CA PRO A 67 -1.48 -2.06 24.75
C PRO A 67 -2.44 -1.41 23.75
N LEU A 68 -1.94 -0.92 22.61
CA LEU A 68 -2.78 -0.33 21.56
C LEU A 68 -3.72 -1.36 20.92
N LEU A 69 -3.31 -2.63 20.95
CA LEU A 69 -4.08 -3.76 20.42
C LEU A 69 -4.85 -4.52 21.51
N GLY A 70 -4.85 -4.07 22.76
CA GLY A 70 -5.52 -4.79 23.85
C GLY A 70 -4.92 -6.16 24.18
N LEU A 71 -3.66 -6.38 23.80
CA LEU A 71 -2.95 -7.63 24.04
C LEU A 71 -2.13 -7.54 25.33
N SER A 72 -2.09 -8.64 26.10
CA SER A 72 -1.30 -8.69 27.32
C SER A 72 0.18 -8.87 27.02
N SER A 73 1.03 -8.11 27.72
CA SER A 73 2.49 -8.25 27.68
C SER A 73 2.96 -9.44 28.51
N THR A 74 2.51 -10.65 28.20
CA THR A 74 3.10 -11.87 28.77
C THR A 74 4.43 -12.14 28.05
N SER A 75 5.47 -11.47 28.55
CA SER A 75 6.91 -11.76 28.39
C SER A 75 7.31 -12.69 27.24
N LEU A 76 7.93 -12.12 26.20
CA LEU A 76 8.79 -12.86 25.28
C LEU A 76 10.25 -12.38 25.47
N PRO A 77 11.00 -12.89 26.47
CA PRO A 77 12.43 -12.56 26.62
C PRO A 77 13.24 -12.85 25.35
N GLN A 78 12.79 -13.78 24.51
CA GLN A 78 13.42 -14.08 23.22
C GLN A 78 12.96 -13.15 22.07
N ALA A 79 11.77 -12.53 22.15
CA ALA A 79 11.39 -11.50 21.18
C ALA A 79 12.29 -10.26 21.28
N GLU A 80 12.81 -9.95 22.48
CA GLU A 80 13.81 -8.88 22.64
C GLU A 80 15.10 -9.17 21.86
N GLN A 81 15.54 -10.44 21.82
CA GLN A 81 16.71 -10.85 21.02
C GLN A 81 16.41 -10.82 19.51
N ALA A 82 15.25 -11.32 19.09
CA ALA A 82 14.81 -11.23 17.70
C ALA A 82 14.66 -9.77 17.21
N MET A 83 14.25 -8.87 18.11
CA MET A 83 14.19 -7.43 17.86
C MET A 83 15.56 -6.76 17.85
N ALA A 84 16.51 -7.24 18.65
CA ALA A 84 17.89 -6.75 18.61
C ALA A 84 18.55 -7.08 17.27
N SER A 85 18.26 -8.27 16.72
CA SER A 85 18.73 -8.69 15.40
C SER A 85 18.03 -7.92 14.27
N PHE A 86 16.70 -7.77 14.33
CA PHE A 86 15.94 -7.00 13.35
C PHE A 86 14.89 -6.14 14.05
N ARG A 87 15.10 -4.82 14.08
CA ARG A 87 14.28 -3.89 14.88
C ARG A 87 12.84 -3.83 14.39
N MET A 88 11.91 -3.59 15.31
CA MET A 88 10.53 -3.29 14.95
C MET A 88 10.39 -1.81 14.56
N LEU A 89 9.61 -1.54 13.51
CA LEU A 89 9.20 -0.21 13.09
C LEU A 89 7.83 -0.35 12.45
N VAL A 90 6.79 0.23 13.04
CA VAL A 90 5.40 0.09 12.56
C VAL A 90 4.67 1.43 12.65
N PRO A 91 4.27 2.02 11.52
CA PRO A 91 3.51 3.27 11.55
C PRO A 91 2.12 3.09 12.16
N ARG A 92 1.65 4.11 12.88
CA ARG A 92 0.34 4.12 13.54
C ARG A 92 -0.86 3.89 12.58
N PRO A 93 -0.86 4.41 11.33
CA PRO A 93 -1.93 4.09 10.37
C PRO A 93 -1.99 2.61 9.97
N PHE A 94 -0.88 1.87 10.08
CA PHE A 94 -0.87 0.42 9.88
C PHE A 94 -1.43 -0.32 11.09
N VAL A 95 -1.05 0.10 12.30
CA VAL A 95 -1.59 -0.46 13.55
C VAL A 95 -3.10 -0.25 13.66
N ALA A 96 -3.61 0.89 13.20
CA ALA A 96 -5.05 1.19 13.24
C ALA A 96 -5.93 0.22 12.41
N ARG A 97 -5.33 -0.57 11.52
CA ARG A 97 -6.02 -1.61 10.72
C ARG A 97 -5.94 -3.00 11.34
N MET A 98 -5.20 -3.17 12.43
CA MET A 98 -5.13 -4.44 13.15
C MET A 98 -6.38 -4.64 14.02
N GLU A 99 -6.82 -5.89 14.15
CA GLU A 99 -7.95 -6.24 14.99
C GLU A 99 -7.58 -6.18 16.49
N TYR A 100 -8.32 -5.36 17.25
CA TYR A 100 -8.14 -5.24 18.69
C TYR A 100 -8.47 -6.55 19.41
N GLY A 101 -7.57 -7.00 20.28
CA GLY A 101 -7.71 -8.22 21.06
C GLY A 101 -7.36 -9.51 20.30
N ASN A 102 -6.93 -9.42 19.04
CA ASN A 102 -6.57 -10.59 18.24
C ASN A 102 -5.04 -10.80 18.17
N PRO A 103 -4.46 -11.75 18.93
CA PRO A 103 -3.03 -12.07 18.85
C PRO A 103 -2.63 -12.75 17.54
N ASN A 104 -3.60 -13.26 16.78
CA ASN A 104 -3.41 -13.94 15.49
C ASN A 104 -3.68 -13.04 14.28
N ASP A 105 -3.82 -11.73 14.50
CA ASP A 105 -4.06 -10.76 13.42
C ASP A 105 -2.97 -10.88 12.32
N PRO A 106 -3.37 -10.97 11.04
CA PRO A 106 -2.44 -11.20 9.94
C PRO A 106 -1.51 -10.00 9.66
N LEU A 107 -1.88 -8.78 10.04
CA LEU A 107 -1.00 -7.61 9.95
C LEU A 107 0.00 -7.61 11.09
N LEU A 108 -0.42 -8.01 12.30
CA LEU A 108 0.46 -8.13 13.46
C LEU A 108 1.59 -9.13 13.21
N LYS A 109 1.27 -10.31 12.66
CA LYS A 109 2.27 -11.35 12.31
C LYS A 109 3.35 -10.85 11.35
N GLN A 110 3.04 -9.86 10.51
CA GLN A 110 4.00 -9.32 9.55
C GLN A 110 5.02 -8.37 10.18
N VAL A 111 4.82 -7.91 11.41
CA VAL A 111 5.64 -6.85 12.04
C VAL A 111 6.11 -7.15 13.46
N LEU A 112 5.39 -7.98 14.21
CA LEU A 112 5.78 -8.40 15.55
C LEU A 112 6.85 -9.50 15.45
N ALA A 113 7.96 -9.31 16.15
CA ALA A 113 9.02 -10.30 16.20
C ALA A 113 8.58 -11.53 17.01
N ASP A 114 8.99 -12.70 16.54
CA ASP A 114 8.74 -13.99 17.19
C ASP A 114 10.07 -14.67 17.55
N ASP A 115 10.09 -15.51 18.58
CA ASP A 115 11.29 -16.20 19.04
C ASP A 115 11.78 -17.25 18.04
N ILE A 116 10.85 -17.82 17.26
CA ILE A 116 11.14 -18.75 16.16
C ILE A 116 12.09 -18.15 15.12
N GLU A 117 12.18 -16.82 15.02
CA GLU A 117 13.10 -16.13 14.11
C GLU A 117 14.57 -16.28 14.49
N MET A 118 14.86 -16.68 15.73
CA MET A 118 16.23 -16.94 16.19
C MET A 118 16.70 -18.36 15.91
N LEU A 119 15.81 -19.24 15.44
CA LEU A 119 16.16 -20.63 15.15
C LEU A 119 16.86 -20.72 13.79
N PRO A 120 18.09 -21.27 13.73
CA PRO A 120 18.74 -21.55 12.46
C PRO A 120 17.99 -22.69 11.75
N VAL A 121 17.71 -22.52 10.46
CA VAL A 121 17.04 -23.52 9.63
C VAL A 121 17.90 -23.81 8.41
N SER A 122 18.13 -25.10 8.13
CA SER A 122 18.93 -25.52 6.97
C SER A 122 18.29 -25.03 5.67
N GLY A 123 19.12 -24.52 4.75
CA GLY A 123 18.66 -23.94 3.49
C GLY A 123 18.28 -22.46 3.55
N TYR A 124 18.26 -21.84 4.74
CA TYR A 124 18.03 -20.41 4.92
C TYR A 124 19.35 -19.66 5.13
N SER A 125 19.51 -18.50 4.50
CA SER A 125 20.75 -17.72 4.55
C SER A 125 20.49 -16.22 4.68
N LYS A 126 21.55 -15.42 4.85
CA LYS A 126 21.45 -13.95 4.95
C LYS A 126 21.30 -13.26 3.60
N ASP A 127 21.64 -13.94 2.50
CA ASP A 127 21.52 -13.45 1.13
C ASP A 127 20.89 -14.53 0.24
N PRO A 128 19.58 -14.80 0.39
CA PRO A 128 18.91 -15.90 -0.30
C PRO A 128 18.83 -15.73 -1.82
N LEU A 129 19.07 -14.52 -2.31
CA LEU A 129 18.98 -14.16 -3.73
C LEU A 129 20.33 -13.86 -4.37
N ASP A 130 21.43 -14.01 -3.63
CA ASP A 130 22.79 -13.75 -4.10
C ASP A 130 22.97 -12.33 -4.66
N GLU A 131 22.32 -11.34 -4.01
CA GLU A 131 22.33 -9.93 -4.43
C GLU A 131 23.64 -9.21 -4.07
N GLY A 132 24.43 -9.74 -3.13
CA GLY A 132 25.68 -9.13 -2.67
C GLY A 132 26.78 -9.06 -3.72
N GLU A 133 26.94 -10.12 -4.52
CA GLU A 133 28.07 -10.28 -5.44
C GLU A 133 27.74 -9.98 -6.92
N HIS A 134 26.46 -9.76 -7.26
CA HIS A 134 25.97 -9.74 -8.65
C HIS A 134 25.64 -8.36 -9.23
N ASN A 135 26.19 -7.28 -8.65
CA ASN A 135 25.88 -5.92 -9.09
C ASN A 135 26.94 -5.36 -10.06
N PRO A 136 26.58 -4.97 -11.30
CA PRO A 136 27.54 -4.41 -12.27
C PRO A 136 28.18 -3.10 -11.81
N GLN A 137 27.50 -2.36 -10.93
CA GLN A 137 28.03 -1.24 -10.18
C GLN A 137 27.19 -1.00 -8.92
N LYS A 138 27.71 -0.19 -7.99
CA LYS A 138 27.01 0.18 -6.76
C LYS A 138 25.58 0.66 -7.06
N ALA A 139 24.63 0.13 -6.29
CA ALA A 139 23.20 0.44 -6.35
C ALA A 139 22.48 0.18 -7.69
N ILE A 140 23.12 -0.48 -8.66
CA ILE A 140 22.47 -0.96 -9.88
C ILE A 140 22.42 -2.48 -9.87
N VAL A 141 21.23 -3.00 -10.13
CA VAL A 141 21.02 -4.39 -10.54
C VAL A 141 20.54 -4.40 -11.99
N HIS A 142 21.33 -4.97 -12.91
CA HIS A 142 20.98 -5.06 -14.33
C HIS A 142 20.96 -6.52 -14.80
N LYS A 143 19.97 -7.27 -14.32
CA LYS A 143 19.76 -8.70 -14.66
C LYS A 143 19.09 -8.91 -16.02
N TYR A 144 18.39 -7.90 -16.55
CA TYR A 144 17.51 -8.04 -17.71
C TYR A 144 17.80 -6.97 -18.77
N GLU A 145 17.94 -7.36 -20.03
CA GLU A 145 18.42 -6.51 -21.15
C GLU A 145 17.79 -5.12 -21.26
N ARG A 146 16.51 -4.98 -20.91
CA ARG A 146 15.72 -3.76 -21.16
C ARG A 146 15.34 -2.99 -19.91
N ARG A 147 15.71 -3.46 -18.72
CA ARG A 147 15.33 -2.82 -17.46
C ARG A 147 16.44 -2.89 -16.43
N VAL A 148 16.61 -1.79 -15.72
CA VAL A 148 17.59 -1.67 -14.65
C VAL A 148 16.87 -1.39 -13.34
N LEU A 149 17.31 -2.00 -12.24
CA LEU A 149 16.86 -1.67 -10.90
C LEU A 149 17.90 -0.77 -10.23
N VAL A 150 17.42 0.29 -9.59
CA VAL A 150 18.20 1.27 -8.84
C VAL A 150 17.81 1.17 -7.37
N ILE A 151 18.79 0.86 -6.52
CA ILE A 151 18.66 0.85 -5.06
C ILE A 151 18.78 2.30 -4.58
N THR A 152 17.65 2.97 -4.30
CA THR A 152 17.65 4.40 -4.02
C THR A 152 18.00 4.74 -2.57
N THR A 153 17.65 3.84 -1.64
CA THR A 153 17.86 3.99 -0.21
C THR A 153 17.75 2.63 0.47
N GLY A 154 18.34 2.48 1.66
CA GLY A 154 18.14 1.32 2.51
C GLY A 154 17.12 1.48 3.63
N SER A 155 16.53 2.66 3.74
CA SER A 155 15.51 2.93 4.77
C SER A 155 14.15 2.37 4.35
N CYS A 156 13.42 1.81 5.32
CA CYS A 156 12.01 1.45 5.21
C CYS A 156 11.21 2.23 6.27
N ALA A 157 9.91 2.41 6.06
CA ALA A 157 8.99 2.90 7.11
C ALA A 157 8.36 1.79 7.94
N VAL A 158 8.51 0.54 7.51
CA VAL A 158 8.04 -0.65 8.20
C VAL A 158 9.06 -1.75 8.05
N ASN A 159 9.34 -2.46 9.15
CA ASN A 159 10.25 -3.60 9.13
C ASN A 159 9.45 -4.90 9.07
N CYS A 160 9.24 -5.40 7.85
CA CYS A 160 8.49 -6.62 7.57
C CYS A 160 9.29 -7.84 8.06
N ARG A 161 8.73 -8.69 8.93
CA ARG A 161 9.43 -9.88 9.45
C ARG A 161 9.83 -10.89 8.38
N TYR A 162 9.14 -10.85 7.25
CA TYR A 162 9.40 -11.67 6.05
C TYR A 162 10.35 -11.00 5.03
N CYS A 163 11.00 -9.87 5.37
CA CYS A 163 11.85 -9.13 4.43
C CYS A 163 13.10 -9.95 4.02
N PHE A 164 13.19 -10.35 2.75
CA PHE A 164 14.36 -11.05 2.20
C PHE A 164 15.65 -10.20 2.21
N ARG A 165 15.53 -8.88 2.37
CA ARG A 165 16.66 -7.94 2.53
C ARG A 165 16.91 -7.50 3.97
N ARG A 166 16.38 -8.22 4.97
CA ARG A 166 16.58 -7.85 6.40
C ARG A 166 18.05 -7.82 6.83
N HIS A 167 18.90 -8.58 6.16
CA HIS A 167 20.36 -8.63 6.39
C HIS A 167 21.17 -7.91 5.31
N PHE A 168 20.51 -7.19 4.39
CA PHE A 168 21.20 -6.55 3.27
C PHE A 168 22.11 -5.40 3.77
N PRO A 169 23.35 -5.28 3.28
CA PRO A 169 24.29 -4.25 3.70
C PRO A 169 23.94 -2.89 3.09
N TYR A 170 22.84 -2.30 3.56
CA TYR A 170 22.35 -1.04 3.06
C TYR A 170 23.34 0.11 3.25
N GLY A 171 24.13 0.11 4.34
CA GLY A 171 25.16 1.12 4.59
C GLY A 171 26.17 1.22 3.43
N ASP A 172 26.57 0.07 2.89
CA ASP A 172 27.56 -0.01 1.80
C ASP A 172 26.95 0.32 0.43
N ASN A 173 25.61 0.29 0.33
CA ASN A 173 24.84 0.51 -0.89
C ASN A 173 24.00 1.79 -0.88
N GLN A 174 24.14 2.66 0.14
CA GLN A 174 23.45 3.96 0.17
C GLN A 174 24.03 4.90 -0.88
N LEU A 175 23.14 5.45 -1.71
CA LEU A 175 23.50 6.40 -2.75
C LEU A 175 23.67 7.82 -2.21
N ALA A 176 24.88 8.37 -2.30
CA ALA A 176 25.12 9.80 -2.20
C ALA A 176 24.60 10.53 -3.46
N GLN A 177 24.34 11.83 -3.35
CA GLN A 177 23.87 12.64 -4.49
C GLN A 177 24.80 12.56 -5.72
N LYS A 178 26.12 12.44 -5.50
CA LYS A 178 27.14 12.30 -6.54
C LYS A 178 27.08 10.97 -7.28
N GLU A 179 26.41 9.96 -6.71
CA GLU A 179 26.31 8.61 -7.28
C GLU A 179 25.07 8.48 -8.20
N TRP A 180 24.19 9.49 -8.27
CA TRP A 180 23.13 9.51 -9.29
C TRP A 180 23.64 9.88 -10.68
N ASP A 181 24.76 10.58 -10.77
CA ASP A 181 25.39 10.89 -12.06
C ASP A 181 25.86 9.61 -12.74
N SER A 182 26.50 8.69 -11.99
CA SER A 182 26.93 7.40 -12.53
C SER A 182 25.76 6.50 -12.94
N ILE A 183 24.58 6.63 -12.31
CA ILE A 183 23.36 5.92 -12.73
C ILE A 183 22.90 6.42 -14.10
N ILE A 184 22.85 7.75 -14.30
CA ILE A 184 22.45 8.34 -15.57
C ILE A 184 23.44 7.95 -16.68
N GLU A 185 24.75 8.07 -16.41
CA GLU A 185 25.81 7.66 -17.33
C GLU A 185 25.69 6.18 -17.72
N TYR A 186 25.45 5.30 -16.74
CA TYR A 186 25.23 3.89 -17.01
C TYR A 186 24.02 3.65 -17.91
N ILE A 187 22.88 4.29 -17.64
CA ILE A 187 21.68 4.12 -18.48
C ILE A 187 21.93 4.66 -19.90
N GLN A 188 22.69 5.73 -20.05
CA GLN A 188 23.09 6.25 -21.37
C GLN A 188 23.98 5.26 -22.14
N GLN A 189 24.90 4.59 -21.44
CA GLN A 189 25.76 3.55 -22.03
C GLN A 189 25.00 2.26 -22.40
N HIS A 190 23.76 2.10 -21.93
CA HIS A 190 22.92 0.92 -22.19
C HIS A 190 21.65 1.32 -22.97
N PRO A 191 21.74 1.61 -24.28
CA PRO A 191 20.63 2.16 -25.07
C PRO A 191 19.41 1.22 -25.22
N LYS A 192 19.56 -0.07 -24.89
CA LYS A 192 18.44 -1.03 -24.86
C LYS A 192 17.56 -0.90 -23.62
N VAL A 193 18.07 -0.29 -22.54
CA VAL A 193 17.32 -0.02 -21.31
C VAL A 193 16.24 0.99 -21.62
N ASN A 194 14.99 0.58 -21.44
CA ASN A 194 13.82 1.45 -21.65
C ASN A 194 12.94 1.57 -20.41
N GLU A 195 13.37 0.96 -19.30
CA GLU A 195 12.67 0.97 -18.02
C GLU A 195 13.66 1.07 -16.87
N VAL A 196 13.38 1.98 -15.93
CA VAL A 196 14.08 2.08 -14.65
C VAL A 196 13.13 1.66 -13.53
N ILE A 197 13.62 0.81 -12.62
CA ILE A 197 12.90 0.37 -11.44
C ILE A 197 13.55 0.98 -10.21
N LEU A 198 12.83 1.79 -9.45
CA LEU A 198 13.27 2.28 -8.14
C LEU A 198 12.88 1.26 -7.06
N SER A 199 13.87 0.84 -6.26
CA SER A 199 13.72 -0.13 -5.18
C SER A 199 14.80 0.13 -4.11
N GLY A 200 15.07 -0.86 -3.25
CA GLY A 200 15.99 -0.77 -2.11
C GLY A 200 15.28 -1.25 -0.86
N GLY A 201 15.38 -0.47 0.22
CA GLY A 201 14.48 -0.56 1.36
C GLY A 201 13.07 -0.12 0.94
N ASP A 202 12.86 1.19 0.79
CA ASP A 202 11.67 1.73 0.15
C ASP A 202 11.99 3.07 -0.56
N PRO A 203 11.85 3.17 -1.89
CA PRO A 203 12.23 4.35 -2.65
C PRO A 203 11.42 5.59 -2.32
N LEU A 204 10.18 5.44 -1.83
CA LEU A 204 9.38 6.59 -1.42
C LEU A 204 9.82 7.14 -0.06
N MET A 205 10.77 6.53 0.64
CA MET A 205 11.40 7.15 1.82
C MET A 205 12.27 8.37 1.48
N LEU A 206 12.62 8.57 0.20
CA LEU A 206 13.26 9.79 -0.25
C LEU A 206 12.29 10.98 -0.11
N LYS A 207 12.84 12.15 0.23
CA LYS A 207 12.09 13.41 0.20
C LYS A 207 11.60 13.68 -1.22
N ASP A 208 10.42 14.26 -1.34
CA ASP A 208 9.78 14.53 -2.63
C ASP A 208 10.65 15.41 -3.55
N SER A 209 11.27 16.46 -3.02
CA SER A 209 12.30 17.23 -3.73
C SER A 209 13.46 16.40 -4.31
N GLN A 210 13.97 15.38 -3.59
CA GLN A 210 15.03 14.51 -4.10
C GLN A 210 14.49 13.57 -5.17
N LEU A 211 13.35 12.93 -4.90
CA LEU A 211 12.70 12.02 -5.84
C LEU A 211 12.36 12.73 -7.16
N SER A 212 11.77 13.91 -7.08
CA SER A 212 11.48 14.80 -8.22
C SER A 212 12.74 15.10 -9.02
N LYS A 213 13.83 15.53 -8.36
CA LYS A 213 15.13 15.79 -9.02
C LYS A 213 15.64 14.57 -9.79
N HIS A 214 15.57 13.38 -9.22
CA HIS A 214 16.05 12.16 -9.89
C HIS A 214 15.16 11.78 -11.08
N ILE A 215 13.84 11.85 -10.92
CA ILE A 215 12.87 11.48 -11.95
C ILE A 215 12.91 12.45 -13.12
N LEU A 216 13.05 13.76 -12.87
CA LEU A 216 13.20 14.75 -13.93
C LEU A 216 14.45 14.50 -14.78
N ARG A 217 15.55 14.04 -14.19
CA ARG A 217 16.74 13.62 -14.96
C ARG A 217 16.49 12.35 -15.78
N LEU A 218 15.73 11.39 -15.25
CA LEU A 218 15.32 10.21 -16.03
C LEU A 218 14.42 10.60 -17.21
N ASN A 219 13.57 11.63 -17.07
CA ASN A 219 12.78 12.16 -18.17
C ASN A 219 13.65 12.70 -19.31
N GLU A 220 14.89 13.15 -19.06
CA GLU A 220 15.78 13.65 -20.11
C GLU A 220 16.33 12.53 -21.02
N LEU A 221 16.23 11.26 -20.60
CA LEU A 221 16.79 10.12 -21.33
C LEU A 221 15.80 9.54 -22.36
N PRO A 222 15.90 9.87 -23.67
CA PRO A 222 14.85 9.59 -24.66
C PRO A 222 14.56 8.10 -24.86
N GLN A 223 15.50 7.20 -24.53
CA GLN A 223 15.30 5.76 -24.60
C GLN A 223 14.37 5.22 -23.52
N LEU A 224 14.24 5.92 -22.38
CA LEU A 224 13.38 5.51 -21.28
C LEU A 224 11.91 5.77 -21.64
N LYS A 225 11.10 4.72 -21.46
CA LYS A 225 9.65 4.75 -21.64
C LYS A 225 8.92 4.63 -20.33
N ARG A 226 9.46 3.83 -19.40
CA ARG A 226 8.77 3.43 -18.16
C ARG A 226 9.60 3.76 -16.92
N LEU A 227 8.92 4.24 -15.90
CA LEU A 227 9.44 4.33 -14.54
C LEU A 227 8.59 3.43 -13.64
N ARG A 228 9.21 2.45 -13.00
CA ARG A 228 8.53 1.59 -12.05
C ARG A 228 9.05 1.88 -10.65
N ILE A 229 8.15 1.98 -9.67
CA ILE A 229 8.51 2.24 -8.28
C ILE A 229 7.94 1.10 -7.44
N HIS A 230 8.78 0.40 -6.68
CA HIS A 230 8.33 -0.62 -5.74
C HIS A 230 8.32 -0.03 -4.34
N SER A 231 7.15 0.10 -3.71
CA SER A 231 7.06 0.74 -2.40
C SER A 231 5.97 0.12 -1.54
N ARG A 232 6.29 -0.11 -0.26
CA ARG A 232 5.32 -0.47 0.77
C ARG A 232 4.83 0.76 1.54
N LEU A 233 5.54 1.88 1.43
CA LEU A 233 5.27 3.10 2.18
C LEU A 233 3.81 3.59 2.08
N PRO A 234 3.15 3.65 0.91
CA PRO A 234 1.75 4.06 0.83
C PRO A 234 0.79 3.11 1.54
N ILE A 235 1.15 1.82 1.64
CA ILE A 235 0.35 0.85 2.39
C ILE A 235 0.44 1.14 3.88
N VAL A 236 1.59 1.54 4.42
CA VAL A 236 1.75 1.75 5.88
C VAL A 236 1.54 3.21 6.32
N ILE A 237 1.72 4.17 5.42
CA ILE A 237 1.56 5.61 5.62
C ILE A 237 0.90 6.19 4.35
N PRO A 238 -0.45 6.16 4.24
CA PRO A 238 -1.15 6.59 3.03
C PRO A 238 -0.87 8.05 2.66
N SER A 239 -0.69 8.93 3.66
CA SER A 239 -0.36 10.35 3.45
C SER A 239 0.96 10.60 2.68
N ARG A 240 1.77 9.55 2.47
CA ARG A 240 2.95 9.64 1.60
C ARG A 240 2.57 10.04 0.17
N ILE A 241 1.40 9.64 -0.29
CA ILE A 241 0.83 10.15 -1.53
C ILE A 241 0.22 11.52 -1.19
N ASN A 242 0.98 12.57 -1.49
CA ASN A 242 0.65 13.96 -1.22
C ASN A 242 0.80 14.80 -2.51
N GLU A 243 0.42 16.07 -2.45
CA GLU A 243 0.53 16.97 -3.60
C GLU A 243 1.98 17.17 -4.10
N GLU A 244 2.98 17.14 -3.21
CA GLU A 244 4.39 17.30 -3.61
C GLU A 244 4.85 16.11 -4.46
N LEU A 245 4.49 14.87 -4.08
CA LEU A 245 4.72 13.67 -4.88
C LEU A 245 3.96 13.74 -6.20
N LEU A 246 2.67 14.08 -6.15
CA LEU A 246 1.85 14.16 -7.36
C LEU A 246 2.34 15.24 -8.34
N SER A 247 3.02 16.29 -7.85
CA SER A 247 3.54 17.38 -8.70
C SER A 247 4.52 16.90 -9.77
N TRP A 248 5.45 15.99 -9.44
CA TRP A 248 6.39 15.45 -10.41
C TRP A 248 5.78 14.32 -11.24
N VAL A 249 4.81 13.58 -10.69
CA VAL A 249 4.03 12.58 -11.44
C VAL A 249 3.29 13.24 -12.59
N LYS A 250 2.59 14.36 -12.33
CA LYS A 250 1.79 15.13 -13.30
C LYS A 250 2.60 15.60 -14.52
N VAL A 251 3.90 15.84 -14.37
CA VAL A 251 4.76 16.40 -15.43
C VAL A 251 5.74 15.38 -16.02
N SER A 252 5.77 14.14 -15.53
CA SER A 252 6.63 13.11 -16.10
C SER A 252 6.10 12.66 -17.45
N ARG A 253 6.99 12.48 -18.41
CA ARG A 253 6.68 11.86 -19.70
C ARG A 253 6.78 10.34 -19.70
N LEU A 254 7.24 9.74 -18.59
CA LEU A 254 7.42 8.31 -18.47
C LEU A 254 6.10 7.67 -18.06
N ASP A 255 5.82 6.47 -18.56
CA ASP A 255 4.73 5.65 -18.06
C ASP A 255 5.09 5.20 -16.64
N ILE A 256 4.43 5.80 -15.63
CA ILE A 256 4.70 5.50 -14.22
C ILE A 256 3.88 4.28 -13.78
N VAL A 257 4.58 3.30 -13.22
CA VAL A 257 3.99 2.11 -12.61
C VAL A 257 4.37 2.06 -11.13
N LEU A 258 3.40 2.16 -10.23
CA LEU A 258 3.62 1.98 -8.79
C LEU A 258 3.23 0.54 -8.40
N VAL A 259 4.23 -0.24 -7.98
CA VAL A 259 4.02 -1.58 -7.42
C VAL A 259 3.99 -1.46 -5.90
N LEU A 260 2.78 -1.51 -5.35
CA LEU A 260 2.52 -1.60 -3.92
C LEU A 260 2.88 -2.99 -3.40
N HIS A 261 3.09 -3.08 -2.09
CA HIS A 261 3.39 -4.34 -1.42
C HIS A 261 2.41 -4.60 -0.28
N SER A 262 1.38 -5.40 -0.56
CA SER A 262 0.35 -5.80 0.39
C SER A 262 0.10 -7.30 0.37
N ASN A 263 -0.11 -7.87 1.56
CA ASN A 263 -0.29 -9.31 1.75
C ASN A 263 -1.66 -9.72 2.27
N HIS A 264 -2.48 -8.80 2.78
CA HIS A 264 -3.77 -9.14 3.36
C HIS A 264 -4.81 -8.05 3.09
N ALA A 265 -6.08 -8.43 2.92
CA ALA A 265 -7.16 -7.50 2.59
C ALA A 265 -7.32 -6.37 3.62
N ASN A 266 -7.09 -6.68 4.91
CA ASN A 266 -7.12 -5.69 6.01
C ASN A 266 -6.10 -4.56 5.83
N GLU A 267 -5.07 -4.74 5.01
CA GLU A 267 -4.12 -3.67 4.69
C GLU A 267 -4.71 -2.64 3.72
N ILE A 268 -5.88 -2.82 3.14
CA ILE A 268 -6.46 -1.89 2.16
C ILE A 268 -7.72 -1.27 2.76
N ASP A 269 -7.62 0.00 3.14
CA ASP A 269 -8.72 0.80 3.68
C ASP A 269 -9.15 1.92 2.72
N ALA A 270 -10.09 2.75 3.17
CA ALA A 270 -10.61 3.87 2.39
C ALA A 270 -9.54 4.92 2.10
N ALA A 271 -8.59 5.16 3.03
CA ALA A 271 -7.52 6.14 2.82
C ALA A 271 -6.59 5.67 1.69
N ILE A 272 -6.25 4.39 1.64
CA ILE A 272 -5.46 3.83 0.53
C ILE A 272 -6.22 3.92 -0.79
N ALA A 273 -7.51 3.55 -0.81
CA ALA A 273 -8.32 3.65 -2.02
C ALA A 273 -8.40 5.10 -2.55
N GLU A 274 -8.49 6.10 -1.67
CA GLU A 274 -8.46 7.51 -2.04
C GLU A 274 -7.12 7.89 -2.68
N LYS A 275 -5.99 7.55 -2.04
CA LYS A 275 -4.67 7.87 -2.58
C LYS A 275 -4.37 7.16 -3.90
N VAL A 276 -4.86 5.93 -4.08
CA VAL A 276 -4.78 5.22 -5.38
C VAL A 276 -5.65 5.91 -6.43
N THR A 277 -6.84 6.39 -6.07
CA THR A 277 -7.68 7.17 -6.99
C THR A 277 -6.96 8.42 -7.48
N GLN A 278 -6.26 9.16 -6.59
CA GLN A 278 -5.46 10.32 -6.96
C GLN A 278 -4.30 9.96 -7.91
N LEU A 279 -3.57 8.87 -7.63
CA LEU A 279 -2.51 8.38 -8.52
C LEU A 279 -3.04 8.03 -9.92
N LYS A 280 -4.18 7.33 -10.00
CA LYS A 280 -4.80 6.92 -11.27
C LYS A 280 -5.34 8.11 -12.06
N ALA A 281 -5.83 9.15 -11.39
CA ALA A 281 -6.23 10.40 -12.04
C ALA A 281 -5.06 11.09 -12.77
N HIS A 282 -3.82 10.75 -12.40
CA HIS A 282 -2.60 11.20 -13.07
C HIS A 282 -1.93 10.13 -13.93
N GLY A 283 -2.68 9.10 -14.34
CA GLY A 283 -2.22 8.09 -15.30
C GLY A 283 -1.28 7.02 -14.72
N VAL A 284 -1.08 6.98 -13.41
CA VAL A 284 -0.25 5.96 -12.78
C VAL A 284 -0.94 4.59 -12.84
N THR A 285 -0.24 3.59 -13.36
CA THR A 285 -0.67 2.19 -13.22
C THR A 285 -0.30 1.67 -11.84
N VAL A 286 -1.27 1.22 -11.06
CA VAL A 286 -1.03 0.72 -9.69
C VAL A 286 -1.21 -0.80 -9.64
N LEU A 287 -0.16 -1.48 -9.21
CA LEU A 287 -0.07 -2.94 -9.12
C LEU A 287 0.20 -3.37 -7.67
N ASN A 288 -0.15 -4.60 -7.31
CA ASN A 288 0.25 -5.20 -6.03
C ASN A 288 1.16 -6.40 -6.20
N GLN A 289 2.28 -6.39 -5.48
CA GLN A 289 3.14 -7.54 -5.31
C GLN A 289 3.10 -7.99 -3.84
N GLY A 290 2.59 -9.20 -3.59
CA GLY A 290 2.62 -9.83 -2.27
C GLY A 290 3.65 -10.95 -2.17
N VAL A 291 3.77 -11.52 -0.97
CA VAL A 291 4.45 -12.77 -0.65
C VAL A 291 3.41 -13.69 -0.03
N LEU A 292 3.41 -14.96 -0.41
CA LEU A 292 2.60 -15.98 0.22
C LEU A 292 3.26 -16.37 1.54
N LEU A 293 2.56 -16.13 2.63
CA LEU A 293 3.07 -16.18 3.99
C LEU A 293 2.17 -17.08 4.83
N ARG A 294 2.79 -18.09 5.45
CA ARG A 294 2.11 -19.03 6.34
C ARG A 294 1.42 -18.28 7.47
N ASN A 295 0.19 -18.70 7.78
CA ASN A 295 -0.67 -18.12 8.81
C ASN A 295 -1.02 -16.63 8.61
N VAL A 296 -0.79 -16.05 7.42
CA VAL A 296 -1.13 -14.66 7.09
C VAL A 296 -2.09 -14.64 5.90
N ASN A 297 -1.71 -15.24 4.78
CA ASN A 297 -2.51 -15.23 3.55
C ASN A 297 -2.46 -16.56 2.78
N ASP A 298 -2.15 -17.65 3.48
CA ASP A 298 -2.02 -19.02 2.97
C ASP A 298 -3.36 -19.77 2.90
N SER A 299 -4.46 -19.04 2.70
CA SER A 299 -5.81 -19.60 2.54
C SER A 299 -6.50 -19.05 1.31
N VAL A 300 -7.44 -19.83 0.76
CA VAL A 300 -8.22 -19.42 -0.42
C VAL A 300 -8.97 -18.11 -0.12
N THR A 301 -9.63 -18.04 1.03
CA THR A 301 -10.37 -16.85 1.47
C THR A 301 -9.47 -15.62 1.52
N ALA A 302 -8.31 -15.69 2.18
CA ALA A 302 -7.42 -14.55 2.29
C ALA A 302 -6.91 -14.04 0.93
N GLN A 303 -6.61 -14.95 -0.02
CA GLN A 303 -6.17 -14.60 -1.36
C GLN A 303 -7.28 -13.99 -2.22
N VAL A 304 -8.49 -14.54 -2.13
CA VAL A 304 -9.69 -14.02 -2.83
C VAL A 304 -10.01 -12.63 -2.30
N GLU A 305 -10.14 -12.47 -0.98
CA GLU A 305 -10.44 -11.19 -0.35
C GLU A 305 -9.38 -10.13 -0.65
N LEU A 306 -8.09 -10.49 -0.60
CA LEU A 306 -7.01 -9.57 -0.97
C LEU A 306 -7.18 -9.09 -2.41
N SER A 307 -7.43 -10.00 -3.36
CA SER A 307 -7.51 -9.66 -4.77
C SER A 307 -8.71 -8.78 -5.10
N GLU A 308 -9.88 -9.09 -4.54
CA GLU A 308 -11.08 -8.27 -4.67
C GLU A 308 -10.88 -6.88 -4.04
N LYS A 309 -10.36 -6.83 -2.80
CA LYS A 309 -10.13 -5.57 -2.09
C LYS A 309 -9.14 -4.66 -2.80
N LEU A 310 -8.08 -5.24 -3.38
CA LEU A 310 -7.13 -4.50 -4.22
C LEU A 310 -7.83 -3.92 -5.45
N PHE A 311 -8.64 -4.72 -6.14
CA PHE A 311 -9.31 -4.28 -7.36
C PHE A 311 -10.34 -3.19 -7.11
N ASP A 312 -11.10 -3.30 -6.02
CA ASP A 312 -12.03 -2.26 -5.54
C ASP A 312 -11.31 -0.94 -5.28
N ALA A 313 -10.08 -0.98 -4.74
CA ALA A 313 -9.23 0.19 -4.55
C ALA A 313 -8.54 0.66 -5.85
N GLY A 314 -8.76 -0.02 -6.98
CA GLY A 314 -8.18 0.31 -8.27
C GLY A 314 -6.76 -0.23 -8.50
N ILE A 315 -6.32 -1.19 -7.68
CA ILE A 315 -5.00 -1.83 -7.73
C ILE A 315 -5.12 -3.21 -8.41
N LEU A 316 -4.25 -3.51 -9.37
CA LEU A 316 -4.24 -4.84 -10.01
C LEU A 316 -3.33 -5.83 -9.27
N PRO A 317 -3.81 -7.03 -8.89
CA PRO A 317 -2.95 -8.11 -8.42
C PRO A 317 -1.92 -8.48 -9.49
N TYR A 318 -0.62 -8.43 -9.16
CA TYR A 318 0.47 -8.59 -10.14
C TYR A 318 1.30 -9.85 -9.92
N TYR A 319 1.94 -9.95 -8.75
CA TYR A 319 2.69 -11.13 -8.36
C TYR A 319 2.35 -11.51 -6.92
N MET A 320 2.29 -12.81 -6.68
CA MET A 320 2.33 -13.40 -5.36
C MET A 320 3.61 -14.24 -5.30
N PHE A 321 4.61 -13.80 -4.56
CA PHE A 321 5.89 -14.50 -4.48
C PHE A 321 5.82 -15.65 -3.49
N THR A 322 6.39 -16.81 -3.83
CA THR A 322 6.75 -17.80 -2.81
C THR A 322 7.87 -17.24 -1.95
N PHE A 323 8.00 -17.73 -0.72
CA PHE A 323 8.99 -17.24 0.22
C PHE A 323 10.44 -17.40 -0.28
N ASP A 324 11.25 -16.37 -0.09
CA ASP A 324 12.69 -16.41 -0.27
C ASP A 324 13.32 -16.90 1.04
N PRO A 325 14.24 -17.89 1.02
CA PRO A 325 14.71 -18.57 2.23
C PRO A 325 15.69 -17.72 3.05
N ILE A 326 15.19 -16.63 3.63
CA ILE A 326 15.93 -15.70 4.48
C ILE A 326 16.05 -16.20 5.93
N GLU A 327 17.25 -16.10 6.50
CA GLU A 327 17.50 -16.42 7.91
C GLU A 327 16.55 -15.62 8.83
N GLY A 328 15.87 -16.35 9.73
CA GLY A 328 14.83 -15.83 10.62
C GLY A 328 13.44 -15.71 10.00
N GLY A 329 13.25 -16.13 8.75
CA GLY A 329 11.97 -16.08 8.05
C GLY A 329 11.27 -17.43 7.86
N ALA A 330 11.92 -18.55 8.17
CA ALA A 330 11.47 -19.90 7.78
C ALA A 330 10.03 -20.27 8.18
N HIS A 331 9.53 -19.73 9.29
CA HIS A 331 8.18 -19.97 9.77
C HIS A 331 7.07 -19.42 8.86
N PHE A 332 7.39 -18.49 7.95
CA PHE A 332 6.48 -18.01 6.92
C PHE A 332 6.44 -18.88 5.66
N ASP A 333 7.39 -19.81 5.49
CA ASP A 333 7.55 -20.53 4.23
C ASP A 333 6.45 -21.57 4.00
N ILE A 334 6.09 -21.74 2.73
CA ILE A 334 5.07 -22.66 2.23
C ILE A 334 5.69 -23.46 1.08
N PRO A 335 5.65 -24.80 1.14
CA PRO A 335 6.08 -25.65 0.04
C PRO A 335 5.47 -25.24 -1.29
N ILE A 336 6.29 -25.21 -2.35
CA ILE A 336 5.84 -24.78 -3.68
C ILE A 336 4.61 -25.57 -4.16
N ALA A 337 4.55 -26.87 -3.91
CA ALA A 337 3.40 -27.70 -4.28
C ALA A 337 2.10 -27.29 -3.56
N GLU A 338 2.20 -26.89 -2.28
CA GLU A 338 1.08 -26.37 -1.49
C GLU A 338 0.64 -25.00 -2.05
N ALA A 339 1.59 -24.11 -2.35
CA ALA A 339 1.31 -22.81 -2.98
C ALA A 339 0.62 -22.95 -4.36
N GLN A 340 1.09 -23.86 -5.21
CA GLN A 340 0.47 -24.10 -6.53
C GLN A 340 -0.96 -24.66 -6.40
N SER A 341 -1.18 -25.57 -5.45
CA SER A 341 -2.50 -26.14 -5.16
C SER A 341 -3.46 -25.07 -4.62
N LEU A 342 -2.99 -24.24 -3.69
CA LEU A 342 -3.73 -23.10 -3.15
C LEU A 342 -4.17 -22.17 -4.28
N MET A 343 -3.25 -21.75 -5.14
CA MET A 343 -3.58 -20.85 -6.25
C MET A 343 -4.52 -21.52 -7.28
N GLY A 344 -4.49 -22.84 -7.42
CA GLY A 344 -5.44 -23.59 -8.23
C GLY A 344 -6.86 -23.56 -7.67
N GLN A 345 -7.00 -23.59 -6.34
CA GLN A 345 -8.28 -23.41 -5.66
C GLN A 345 -8.77 -21.96 -5.77
N VAL A 346 -7.90 -20.97 -5.56
CA VAL A 346 -8.23 -19.53 -5.72
C VAL A 346 -8.73 -19.23 -7.13
N ALA A 347 -8.15 -19.86 -8.17
CA ALA A 347 -8.57 -19.70 -9.56
C ALA A 347 -10.02 -20.15 -9.84
N LYS A 348 -10.64 -20.94 -8.95
CA LYS A 348 -12.07 -21.30 -9.06
C LYS A 348 -12.99 -20.12 -8.70
N TYR A 349 -12.49 -19.12 -7.97
CA TYR A 349 -13.29 -18.02 -7.44
C TYR A 349 -13.03 -16.69 -8.16
N LEU A 350 -11.78 -16.43 -8.57
CA LEU A 350 -11.40 -15.15 -9.17
C LEU A 350 -11.39 -15.22 -10.70
N PRO A 351 -11.80 -14.13 -11.38
CA PRO A 351 -11.53 -13.99 -12.81
C PRO A 351 -10.02 -13.86 -13.05
N GLY A 352 -9.56 -14.27 -14.23
CA GLY A 352 -8.13 -14.37 -14.54
C GLY A 352 -7.33 -13.07 -14.40
N TYR A 353 -7.95 -11.90 -14.54
CA TYR A 353 -7.27 -10.60 -14.36
C TYR A 353 -7.10 -10.19 -12.88
N LEU A 354 -7.77 -10.89 -11.95
CA LEU A 354 -7.56 -10.75 -10.50
C LEU A 354 -6.65 -11.83 -9.93
N MET A 355 -6.28 -12.83 -10.73
CA MET A 355 -5.33 -13.85 -10.32
C MET A 355 -3.89 -13.29 -10.36
N PRO A 356 -3.22 -13.09 -9.21
CA PRO A 356 -1.80 -12.75 -9.24
C PRO A 356 -1.01 -13.94 -9.79
N ARG A 357 0.09 -13.67 -10.49
CA ARG A 357 1.00 -14.74 -10.90
C ARG A 357 1.77 -15.24 -9.70
N LEU A 358 1.68 -16.53 -9.41
CA LEU A 358 2.57 -17.18 -8.46
C LEU A 358 3.99 -17.19 -9.04
N ALA A 359 4.96 -16.65 -8.31
CA ALA A 359 6.32 -16.49 -8.82
C ALA A 359 7.37 -16.79 -7.76
N LYS A 360 8.56 -17.17 -8.21
CA LYS A 360 9.75 -17.32 -7.39
C LYS A 360 10.93 -16.63 -8.06
N GLU A 361 11.72 -15.89 -7.29
CA GLU A 361 13.02 -15.44 -7.75
C GLU A 361 14.02 -16.58 -7.53
N ILE A 362 14.73 -16.95 -8.59
CA ILE A 362 15.75 -18.00 -8.55
C ILE A 362 17.05 -17.34 -9.06
N PRO A 363 18.11 -17.31 -8.24
CA PRO A 363 19.41 -16.82 -8.68
C PRO A 363 19.87 -17.50 -9.97
N GLY A 364 20.45 -16.72 -10.89
CA GLY A 364 20.91 -17.22 -12.19
C GLY A 364 19.84 -17.36 -13.30
N GLU A 365 18.55 -17.44 -12.97
CA GLU A 365 17.51 -17.57 -14.01
C GLU A 365 17.34 -16.28 -14.84
N PRO A 366 17.04 -16.37 -16.16
CA PRO A 366 16.97 -15.21 -17.06
C PRO A 366 15.70 -14.38 -16.88
N ALA A 367 14.76 -14.84 -16.06
CA ALA A 367 13.49 -14.21 -15.71
C ALA A 367 13.01 -14.73 -14.35
N LYS A 368 12.05 -14.00 -13.76
CA LYS A 368 11.26 -14.52 -12.64
C LYS A 368 10.61 -15.83 -13.04
N THR A 369 10.75 -16.86 -12.22
CA THR A 369 10.14 -18.17 -12.47
C THR A 369 8.66 -18.09 -12.12
N VAL A 370 7.79 -18.22 -13.11
CA VAL A 370 6.33 -18.24 -12.90
C VAL A 370 5.89 -19.69 -12.68
N LEU A 371 5.16 -19.92 -11.60
CA LEU A 371 4.68 -21.23 -11.20
C LEU A 371 3.21 -21.33 -11.56
N ALA A 372 2.85 -22.32 -12.37
CA ALA A 372 1.46 -22.54 -12.77
C ALA A 372 0.64 -23.07 -11.58
N PRO A 373 -0.60 -22.59 -11.37
CA PRO A 373 -1.55 -23.22 -10.47
C PRO A 373 -1.75 -24.70 -10.83
N THR A 374 -1.87 -25.56 -9.83
CA THR A 374 -2.21 -26.97 -10.02
C THR A 374 -3.66 -27.20 -9.63
N PHE A 375 -4.41 -27.86 -10.51
CA PHE A 375 -5.79 -28.22 -10.25
C PHE A 375 -5.82 -29.67 -9.80
N THR A 376 -6.15 -29.90 -8.53
CA THR A 376 -6.56 -31.23 -8.11
C THR A 376 -7.93 -31.51 -8.71
N PRO A 377 -8.12 -32.63 -9.45
CA PRO A 377 -9.45 -33.12 -9.77
C PRO A 377 -10.20 -33.29 -8.44
N ASP A 378 -11.43 -32.79 -8.35
CA ASP A 378 -12.21 -32.87 -7.12
C ASP A 378 -12.21 -34.33 -6.60
N ALA A 379 -11.81 -34.52 -5.34
CA ALA A 379 -11.78 -35.82 -4.66
C ALA A 379 -13.17 -36.20 -4.16
#